data_AF-A0A0E9XFU7-F1
#
_entry.id   AF-A0A0E9XFU7-F1
#
_cell.length_a   1.000
_cell.length_b   1.000
_cell.length_c   1.000
_cell.angle_alpha   90.00
_cell.angle_beta   90.00
_cell.angle_gamma   90.00
#
_symmetry.space_group_name_H-M   'P 1'
#
loop_
_entity.id
_entity.type
_entity.pdbx_description
1 polymer ?
#
loop_
_entity_poly.entity_id
_entity_poly.type
_entity_poly.pdbx_seq_one_letter_code
_entity_poly.pdbx_strand_id
1 'polypeptide(L)'
;MPGKPGIVCVEGPQASCEEFWARVKVLTWKRIMIRHREDFPLDGQPGTEEEVVTSLRRFPGFEEAMFDPHGNRGNHMDLGQLYQFLNDKGCGDVFQLYFGIEGR
;
A
#
# COMPACT_ATOMS: atom_id res chain seq x y z
N MET A 1 5.49 16.44 6.25
CA MET A 1 6.15 16.80 7.53
C MET A 1 7.14 15.70 7.90
N PRO A 2 8.42 16.02 8.18
CA PRO A 2 9.39 15.02 8.64
C PRO A 2 8.91 14.37 9.94
N GLY A 3 8.75 13.04 9.94
CA GLY A 3 8.40 12.25 11.12
C GLY A 3 7.02 11.57 11.14
N LYS A 4 6.13 11.85 10.18
CA LYS A 4 4.84 11.12 10.07
C LYS A 4 5.05 9.74 9.42
N PRO A 5 4.46 8.66 9.95
CA PRO A 5 4.50 7.35 9.29
C PRO A 5 3.71 7.43 7.97
N GLY A 6 4.32 6.93 6.90
CA GLY A 6 3.68 6.76 5.59
C GLY A 6 3.60 5.29 5.22
N ILE A 7 2.72 4.97 4.27
CA ILE A 7 2.58 3.65 3.68
C ILE A 7 2.94 3.77 2.21
N VAL A 8 3.76 2.85 1.71
CA VAL A 8 4.05 2.71 0.29
C VAL A 8 3.52 1.35 -0.14
N CYS A 9 2.62 1.35 -1.12
CA CYS A 9 2.11 0.14 -1.75
C CYS A 9 2.80 -0.04 -3.10
N VAL A 10 3.21 -1.26 -3.42
CA VAL A 10 3.87 -1.61 -4.68
C VAL A 10 3.27 -2.92 -5.16
N GLU A 11 2.77 -2.93 -6.39
CA GLU A 11 2.13 -4.08 -7.02
C GLU A 11 2.78 -4.33 -8.39
N GLY A 12 3.00 -5.60 -8.74
CA GLY A 12 3.58 -5.97 -10.02
C GLY A 12 4.32 -7.30 -9.96
N PRO A 13 5.06 -7.63 -11.03
CA PRO A 13 5.91 -8.83 -11.07
C PRO A 13 6.90 -8.84 -9.91
N GLN A 14 7.14 -10.02 -9.32
CA GLN A 14 7.99 -10.17 -8.13
C GLN A 14 9.36 -9.49 -8.30
N ALA A 15 10.02 -9.72 -9.44
CA ALA A 15 11.33 -9.14 -9.72
C ALA A 15 11.32 -7.60 -9.69
N SER A 16 10.26 -6.97 -10.21
CA SER A 16 10.10 -5.51 -10.21
C SER A 16 9.87 -4.96 -8.80
N CYS A 17 9.04 -5.64 -8.01
CA CYS A 17 8.79 -5.28 -6.61
C CYS A 17 10.06 -5.41 -5.74
N GLU A 18 10.84 -6.46 -5.94
CA GLU A 18 12.11 -6.67 -5.25
C GLU A 18 13.17 -5.62 -5.65
N GLU A 19 13.25 -5.28 -6.93
CA GLU A 19 14.13 -4.20 -7.40
C GLU A 19 13.74 -2.85 -6.80
N PHE A 20 12.44 -2.52 -6.79
CA PHE A 20 11.94 -1.30 -6.17
C PHE A 20 12.29 -1.26 -4.68
N TRP A 21 12.05 -2.35 -3.95
CA TRP A 21 12.39 -2.46 -2.53
C TRP A 21 13.90 -2.31 -2.29
N ALA A 22 14.74 -2.92 -3.13
CA ALA A 22 16.20 -2.81 -3.03
C ALA A 22 16.68 -1.35 -3.15
N ARG A 23 16.04 -0.55 -4.00
CA ARG A 23 16.32 0.88 -4.17
C ARG A 23 15.76 1.72 -3.02
N VAL A 24 14.51 1.50 -2.62
CA VAL A 24 13.84 2.33 -1.62
C VAL A 24 14.40 2.10 -0.21
N LYS A 25 14.76 0.87 0.15
CA LYS A 25 15.24 0.56 1.51
C LYS A 25 16.54 1.26 1.91
N VAL A 26 17.36 1.70 0.94
CA VAL A 26 18.67 2.33 1.19
C VAL A 26 18.61 3.86 1.21
N LEU A 27 17.43 4.47 1.00
CA LEU A 27 17.28 5.92 1.14
C LEU A 27 17.30 6.33 2.62
N THR A 28 17.34 7.64 2.87
CA THR A 28 17.51 8.23 4.21
C THR A 28 16.23 8.22 5.07
N TRP A 29 15.62 7.04 5.22
CA TRP A 29 14.47 6.84 6.09
C TRP A 29 14.92 6.73 7.56
N LYS A 30 14.11 7.25 8.49
CA LYS A 30 14.33 6.97 9.92
C LYS A 30 14.10 5.49 10.26
N ARG A 31 13.11 4.87 9.59
CA ARG A 31 12.77 3.45 9.65
C ARG A 31 11.88 3.10 8.48
N ILE A 32 12.21 2.03 7.76
CA ILE A 32 11.37 1.45 6.70
C ILE A 32 11.42 -0.07 6.81
N MET A 33 10.29 -0.73 6.60
CA MET A 33 10.16 -2.19 6.67
C MET A 33 8.97 -2.64 5.84
N ILE A 34 9.02 -3.87 5.35
CA ILE A 34 7.85 -4.53 4.76
C ILE A 34 6.95 -4.98 5.91
N ARG A 35 5.72 -4.47 5.95
CA ARG A 35 4.71 -4.84 6.95
C ARG A 35 3.78 -5.95 6.45
N HIS A 36 3.49 -5.93 5.16
CA HIS A 36 2.58 -6.83 4.48
C HIS A 36 3.14 -7.18 3.10
N ARG A 37 3.00 -8.44 2.70
CA ARG A 37 3.41 -8.96 1.39
C ARG A 37 2.43 -10.04 0.99
N GLU A 38 1.88 -9.93 -0.21
CA GLU A 38 1.05 -10.94 -0.85
C GLU A 38 1.73 -11.35 -2.16
N ASP A 39 1.90 -12.66 -2.35
CA ASP A 39 2.45 -13.23 -3.58
C ASP A 39 1.37 -14.12 -4.22
N PHE A 40 1.15 -13.94 -5.52
CA PHE A 40 0.17 -14.70 -6.30
C PHE A 40 0.88 -15.47 -7.42
N PRO A 41 0.64 -16.78 -7.56
CA PRO A 41 1.21 -17.55 -8.67
C PRO A 41 0.54 -17.15 -9.98
N LEU A 42 1.35 -16.78 -10.98
CA LEU A 42 0.88 -16.43 -12.33
C LEU A 42 0.82 -17.66 -13.25
N ASP A 43 1.52 -18.74 -12.91
CA ASP A 43 1.58 -19.97 -13.70
C ASP A 43 0.20 -20.64 -13.82
N GLY A 44 -0.16 -21.01 -15.05
CA GLY A 44 -1.41 -21.74 -15.34
C GLY A 44 -2.68 -20.89 -15.31
N GLN A 45 -2.57 -19.57 -15.14
CA GLN A 45 -3.70 -18.66 -15.28
C GLN A 45 -4.08 -18.49 -16.76
N PRO A 46 -5.39 -18.45 -17.09
CA PRO A 46 -5.82 -18.21 -18.46
C PRO A 46 -5.54 -16.76 -18.87
N GLY A 47 -4.85 -16.56 -20.00
CA GLY A 47 -4.50 -15.25 -20.53
C GLY A 47 -2.99 -15.02 -20.59
N THR A 48 -2.61 -13.82 -21.02
CA THR A 48 -1.21 -13.35 -20.96
C THR A 48 -0.84 -12.95 -19.53
N GLU A 49 0.45 -13.00 -19.20
CA GLU A 49 0.95 -12.57 -17.88
C GLU A 49 0.49 -11.14 -17.54
N GLU A 50 0.48 -10.27 -18.55
CA GLU A 50 0.08 -8.87 -18.44
C GLU A 50 -1.41 -8.70 -18.10
N GLU A 51 -2.29 -9.51 -18.71
CA GLU A 51 -3.72 -9.51 -18.40
C GLU A 51 -3.99 -9.99 -16.98
N VAL A 52 -3.32 -11.07 -16.56
CA VAL A 52 -3.43 -11.63 -15.21
C VAL A 52 -2.94 -10.62 -14.17
N VAL A 53 -1.74 -10.05 -14.35
CA VAL A 53 -1.20 -9.00 -13.47
C VAL A 53 -2.12 -7.79 -13.41
N THR A 54 -2.70 -7.38 -14.54
CA THR A 54 -3.64 -6.25 -14.58
C THR A 54 -4.92 -6.55 -13.80
N SER A 55 -5.46 -7.77 -13.91
CA SER A 55 -6.65 -8.19 -13.17
C SER A 55 -6.46 -8.26 -11.65
N LEU A 56 -5.23 -8.51 -11.19
CA LEU A 56 -4.89 -8.61 -9.77
C LEU A 56 -4.55 -7.25 -9.15
N ARG A 57 -4.29 -6.23 -9.96
CA ARG A 57 -3.83 -4.91 -9.52
C ARG A 57 -4.97 -4.12 -8.87
N ARG A 58 -4.78 -3.63 -7.65
CA ARG A 58 -5.76 -2.78 -6.95
C ARG A 58 -5.49 -1.29 -7.17
N PHE A 59 -4.23 -0.92 -7.40
CA PHE A 59 -3.79 0.47 -7.59
C PHE A 59 -3.24 0.69 -9.01
N PRO A 60 -4.06 1.19 -9.95
CA PRO A 60 -3.57 1.56 -11.28
C PRO A 60 -2.76 2.86 -11.20
N GLY A 61 -1.55 2.86 -11.76
CA GLY A 61 -0.69 4.05 -11.81
C GLY A 61 0.11 4.29 -10.52
N PHE A 62 0.82 5.41 -10.48
CA PHE A 62 1.56 5.87 -9.31
C PHE A 62 0.96 7.19 -8.83
N GLU A 63 0.28 7.14 -7.69
CA GLU A 63 -0.43 8.27 -7.12
C GLU A 63 -0.07 8.45 -5.64
N GLU A 64 0.05 9.70 -5.21
CA GLU A 64 0.20 10.05 -3.80
C GLU A 64 -1.18 10.40 -3.23
N ALA A 65 -1.67 9.57 -2.30
CA ALA A 65 -2.90 9.84 -1.57
C ALA A 65 -2.60 10.59 -0.27
N MET A 66 -3.16 11.79 -0.12
CA MET A 66 -3.04 12.60 1.08
C MET A 66 -4.40 12.69 1.78
N PHE A 67 -4.50 12.14 2.98
CA PHE A 67 -5.69 12.22 3.82
C PHE A 67 -5.54 13.37 4.82
N ASP A 68 -6.28 14.45 4.60
CA ASP A 68 -6.10 15.68 5.35
C ASP A 68 -6.36 15.48 6.85
N PRO A 69 -5.54 16.11 7.73
CA PRO A 69 -5.73 16.00 9.16
C PRO A 69 -7.01 16.72 9.60
N HIS A 70 -7.99 15.98 10.13
CA HIS A 70 -9.13 16.57 10.83
C HIS A 70 -8.79 16.85 12.31
N GLY A 71 -8.96 18.10 12.74
CA GLY A 71 -8.94 18.50 14.15
C GLY A 71 -7.93 19.60 14.52
N ASN A 72 -8.23 20.33 15.60
CA ASN A 72 -7.52 21.53 16.09
C ASN A 72 -6.02 21.31 16.45
N ARG A 73 -5.51 20.08 16.29
CA ARG A 73 -4.12 19.69 16.59
C ARG A 73 -3.31 19.21 15.37
N GLY A 74 -3.84 19.15 14.15
CA GLY A 74 -3.08 19.00 12.88
C GLY A 74 -2.10 17.81 12.72
N ASN A 75 -2.00 16.94 13.74
CA ASN A 75 -0.90 16.00 13.91
C ASN A 75 -1.27 14.55 13.55
N HIS A 76 -2.54 14.26 13.30
CA HIS A 76 -3.02 12.94 12.90
C HIS A 76 -3.66 13.00 11.51
N MET A 77 -3.25 12.08 10.63
CA MET A 77 -3.97 11.82 9.37
C MET A 77 -5.36 11.30 9.71
N ASP A 78 -6.35 11.61 8.87
CA ASP A 78 -7.70 11.05 9.03
C ASP A 78 -7.69 9.55 8.68
N LEU A 79 -7.61 8.72 9.72
CA LEU A 79 -7.62 7.26 9.59
C LEU A 79 -8.95 6.75 9.02
N GLY A 80 -10.04 7.49 9.19
CA GLY A 80 -11.34 7.15 8.60
C GLY A 80 -11.33 7.28 7.08
N GLN A 81 -10.74 8.36 6.56
CA GLN A 81 -10.57 8.55 5.12
C GLN A 81 -9.62 7.49 4.52
N LEU A 82 -8.53 7.16 5.23
CA LEU A 82 -7.64 6.07 4.81
C LEU A 82 -8.37 4.72 4.78
N TYR A 83 -9.18 4.41 5.80
CA TYR A 83 -9.95 3.17 5.85
C TYR A 83 -10.96 3.09 4.71
N GLN A 84 -11.69 4.17 4.44
CA GLN A 84 -12.63 4.24 3.32
C GLN A 84 -11.91 4.04 1.97
N PHE A 85 -10.76 4.70 1.77
CA PHE A 85 -9.95 4.53 0.57
C PHE A 85 -9.49 3.08 0.37
N LEU A 86 -9.01 2.41 1.44
CA LEU A 86 -8.61 1.01 1.36
C LEU A 86 -9.80 0.08 1.09
N ASN A 87 -10.96 0.35 1.68
CA ASN A 87 -12.19 -0.41 1.42
C ASN A 87 -12.66 -0.27 -0.04
N ASP A 88 -12.65 0.94 -0.59
CA ASP A 88 -13.04 1.20 -1.98
C ASP A 88 -12.12 0.49 -2.99
N LYS A 89 -10.86 0.24 -2.58
CA LYS A 89 -9.86 -0.52 -3.35
C LYS A 89 -9.86 -2.02 -3.05
N GLY A 90 -10.75 -2.48 -2.16
CA GLY A 90 -10.88 -3.88 -1.77
C GLY A 90 -9.74 -4.41 -0.92
N CYS A 91 -8.97 -3.56 -0.23
CA CYS A 91 -7.85 -3.90 0.66
C CYS A 91 -8.02 -3.39 2.10
N GLY A 92 -9.27 -3.36 2.58
CA GLY A 92 -9.61 -2.92 3.94
C GLY A 92 -8.99 -3.76 5.06
N ASP A 93 -8.72 -5.04 4.80
CA ASP A 93 -8.05 -5.98 5.70
C ASP A 93 -6.66 -5.49 6.13
N VAL A 94 -5.97 -4.81 5.22
CA VAL A 94 -4.64 -4.23 5.45
C VAL A 94 -4.68 -3.14 6.53
N PHE A 95 -5.81 -2.46 6.73
CA PHE A 95 -5.98 -1.45 7.78
C PHE A 95 -5.83 -2.07 9.18
N GLN A 96 -6.49 -3.22 9.42
CA GLN A 96 -6.39 -3.92 10.69
C GLN A 96 -4.95 -4.41 10.95
N LEU A 97 -4.25 -4.86 9.89
CA LEU A 97 -2.86 -5.30 9.99
C LEU A 97 -1.89 -4.16 10.35
N TYR A 98 -2.13 -2.94 9.85
CA TYR A 98 -1.28 -1.79 10.16
C TYR A 98 -1.55 -1.18 11.53
N PHE A 99 -2.82 -1.08 11.93
CA PHE A 99 -3.23 -0.30 13.10
C PHE A 99 -3.72 -1.15 14.27
N GLY A 100 -4.02 -2.44 14.07
CA GLY A 100 -4.54 -3.34 15.11
C GLY A 100 -5.95 -2.99 15.58
N ILE A 101 -6.68 -2.19 14.80
CA ILE A 101 -8.03 -1.71 15.11
C ILE A 101 -8.97 -2.33 14.07
N GLU A 102 -10.03 -3.01 14.51
CA GLU A 102 -11.13 -3.42 13.64
C GLU A 102 -11.89 -2.16 13.20
N GLY A 103 -11.96 -1.91 11.89
CA GLY A 103 -12.73 -0.80 11.33
C GLY A 103 -14.20 -0.97 11.72
N ARG A 104 -14.74 0.00 12.46
CA ARG A 104 -16.11 -0.03 12.97
C ARG A 104 -17.01 0.90 12.17
#